data_AF-A0A3N1PIL6-F1
#
_entry.id   AF-A0A3N1PIL6-F1
#
_cell.length_a   1.000
_cell.length_b   1.000
_cell.length_c   1.000
_cell.angle_alpha   90.00
_cell.angle_beta   90.00
_cell.angle_gamma   90.00
#
_symmetry.space_group_name_H-M   'P 1'
#
loop_
_entity.id
_entity.type
_entity.pdbx_description
1 polymer ?
#
loop_
_entity_poly.entity_id
_entity_poly.type
_entity_poly.pdbx_seq_one_letter_code
_entity_poly.pdbx_strand_id
1 'polypeptide(L)'
;MVAAYSLVTKFGAKQKDVATVLGCSQATVANWVKEVGFQKEINGLQRELNDANEYIEELQHMLPPPEEDYIDGDYSEEDDY
;
A
#
# COMPACT_ATOMS: atom_id res chain seq x y z
N MET A 1 15.64 -7.80 9.20
CA MET A 1 16.85 -7.66 8.36
C MET A 1 17.04 -6.24 7.78
N VAL A 2 16.74 -5.23 8.60
CA VAL A 2 16.81 -3.81 8.22
C VAL A 2 18.25 -3.29 8.14
N ALA A 3 19.16 -3.95 8.88
CA ALA A 3 20.59 -3.63 8.88
C ALA A 3 21.20 -3.83 7.48
N ALA A 4 20.99 -4.97 6.82
CA ALA A 4 21.53 -5.18 5.47
C ALA A 4 20.87 -4.28 4.43
N TYR A 5 19.56 -4.04 4.53
CA TYR A 5 18.89 -3.04 3.70
C TYR A 5 19.58 -1.68 3.82
N SER A 6 19.84 -1.22 5.05
CA SER A 6 20.50 0.06 5.31
C SER A 6 21.95 0.07 4.81
N LEU A 7 22.72 -1.00 5.06
CA LEU A 7 24.10 -1.12 4.57
C LEU A 7 24.17 -1.00 3.05
N VAL A 8 23.25 -1.64 2.33
CA VAL A 8 23.21 -1.62 0.86
C VAL A 8 22.69 -0.28 0.32
N THR A 9 21.56 0.21 0.83
CA THR A 9 20.84 1.35 0.23
C THR A 9 21.28 2.71 0.76
N LYS A 10 21.68 2.80 2.03
CA LYS A 10 22.10 4.06 2.67
C LYS A 10 23.60 4.21 2.74
N PHE A 11 24.33 3.12 2.99
CA PHE A 11 25.78 3.15 3.15
C PHE A 11 26.54 2.65 1.90
N GLY A 12 25.83 2.23 0.85
CA GLY A 12 26.42 1.88 -0.45
C GLY A 12 27.23 0.58 -0.47
N ALA A 13 27.10 -0.27 0.55
CA ALA A 13 27.80 -1.55 0.59
C ALA A 13 27.31 -2.49 -0.52
N LYS A 14 28.22 -3.25 -1.12
CA LYS A 14 27.84 -4.28 -2.10
C LYS A 14 27.21 -5.46 -1.36
N GLN A 15 26.15 -6.02 -1.93
CA GLN A 15 25.43 -7.15 -1.33
C GLN A 15 26.32 -8.36 -1.04
N LYS A 16 27.36 -8.62 -1.87
CA LYS A 16 28.31 -9.72 -1.62
C LYS A 16 29.09 -9.50 -0.31
N ASP A 17 29.53 -8.27 -0.06
CA ASP A 17 30.39 -7.95 1.08
C ASP A 17 29.56 -8.00 2.38
N VAL A 18 28.32 -7.51 2.30
CA VAL A 18 27.32 -7.67 3.36
C VAL A 18 27.03 -9.15 3.63
N ALA A 19 26.89 -9.97 2.59
CA ALA A 19 26.65 -11.41 2.75
C ALA A 19 27.82 -12.12 3.44
N THR A 20 29.07 -11.77 3.11
CA THR A 20 30.26 -12.29 3.79
C THR A 20 30.27 -11.93 5.28
N VAL A 21 29.99 -10.67 5.63
CA VAL A 21 29.98 -10.21 7.03
C VAL A 21 28.85 -10.88 7.82
N LEU A 22 27.69 -11.08 7.20
CA LEU A 22 26.52 -11.68 7.84
C LEU A 22 26.49 -13.21 7.78
N GLY A 23 27.49 -13.85 7.16
CA GLY A 23 27.58 -15.30 7.06
C GLY A 23 26.44 -15.95 6.27
N CYS A 24 25.91 -15.26 5.25
CA CYS A 24 24.78 -15.74 4.45
C CYS A 24 25.08 -15.70 2.94
N SER A 25 24.15 -16.15 2.11
CA SER A 25 24.26 -16.00 0.66
C SER A 25 23.95 -14.57 0.21
N GLN A 26 24.53 -14.15 -0.91
CA GLN A 26 24.17 -12.89 -1.55
C GLN A 26 22.69 -12.85 -1.94
N ALA A 27 22.12 -13.98 -2.38
CA ALA A 27 20.71 -14.07 -2.74
C ALA A 27 19.79 -13.77 -1.54
N THR A 28 20.15 -14.24 -0.34
CA THR A 28 19.37 -13.93 0.85
C THR A 28 19.51 -12.46 1.26
N VAL A 29 20.67 -11.80 1.06
CA VAL A 29 20.78 -10.32 1.15
C VAL A 29 19.88 -9.61 0.13
N ALA A 30 19.85 -10.06 -1.12
CA ALA A 30 19.00 -9.47 -2.14
C ALA A 30 17.51 -9.55 -1.77
N ASN A 31 17.05 -10.69 -1.24
CA ASN A 31 15.68 -10.87 -0.78
C ASN A 31 15.35 -9.95 0.38
N TRP A 32 16.23 -9.87 1.37
CA TRP A 32 16.08 -8.98 2.52
C TRP A 32 16.01 -7.50 2.11
N VAL A 33 16.83 -7.07 1.14
CA VAL A 33 16.77 -5.71 0.60
C VAL A 33 15.41 -5.44 -0.07
N LYS A 34 14.92 -6.38 -0.87
CA LYS A 34 13.61 -6.25 -1.54
C LYS A 34 12.45 -6.19 -0.54
N GLU A 35 12.40 -7.13 0.40
CA GLU A 35 11.34 -7.23 1.41
C GLU A 35 11.22 -5.95 2.25
N VAL A 36 12.36 -5.42 2.74
CA VAL A 36 12.35 -4.18 3.52
C VAL A 36 11.95 -2.98 2.65
N GLY A 37 12.34 -2.99 1.38
CA GLY A 37 11.88 -2.00 0.40
C GLY A 37 10.35 -1.99 0.27
N PHE A 38 9.73 -3.14 0.03
CA PHE A 38 8.28 -3.28 -0.08
C PHE A 38 7.55 -2.89 1.21
N GLN A 39 8.05 -3.31 2.37
CA GLN A 39 7.45 -2.92 3.66
C GLN A 39 7.43 -1.41 3.85
N LYS A 40 8.50 -0.72 3.45
CA LYS A 40 8.57 0.74 3.56
C LYS A 40 7.56 1.42 2.64
N GLU A 41 7.42 0.93 1.41
CA GLU A 41 6.46 1.45 0.43
C GLU A 41 5.02 1.22 0.89
N ILE A 42 4.68 0.01 1.33
CA ILE A 42 3.35 -0.33 1.88
C ILE A 42 2.99 0.59 3.05
N ASN A 43 3.91 0.76 4.01
CA ASN A 43 3.65 1.62 5.16
C ASN A 43 3.47 3.09 4.76
N GLY A 44 4.16 3.55 3.71
CA GLY A 44 3.97 4.88 3.13
C GLY A 44 2.58 5.04 2.53
N LEU A 45 2.20 4.11 1.66
CA LEU A 45 0.88 4.09 1.00
C LEU A 45 -0.27 4.00 2.01
N GLN A 46 -0.14 3.18 3.05
CA GLN A 46 -1.14 3.08 4.11
C GLN A 46 -1.33 4.40 4.86
N ARG A 47 -0.23 5.13 5.10
CA ARG A 47 -0.31 6.45 5.71
C ARG A 47 -1.00 7.45 4.79
N GLU A 48 -0.63 7.49 3.52
CA GLU A 48 -1.27 8.36 2.52
C GLU A 48 -2.77 8.07 2.39
N LEU A 49 -3.19 6.81 2.44
CA LEU A 49 -4.60 6.42 2.45
C LEU A 49 -5.32 6.88 3.72
N ASN A 50 -4.70 6.77 4.88
CA ASN A 50 -5.30 7.25 6.12
C ASN A 50 -5.47 8.77 6.10
N ASP A 51 -4.42 9.51 5.71
CA ASP A 51 -4.46 10.96 5.58
C ASP A 51 -5.55 11.40 4.58
N ALA A 52 -5.70 10.66 3.47
CA ALA A 52 -6.77 10.91 2.49
C ALA A 52 -8.17 10.61 3.06
N ASN A 53 -8.34 9.53 3.81
CA ASN A 53 -9.62 9.18 4.42
C ASN A 53 -10.06 10.23 5.45
N GLU A 54 -9.14 10.71 6.30
CA GLU A 54 -9.42 11.79 7.26
C GLU A 54 -9.91 13.05 6.52
N TYR A 55 -9.24 13.42 5.43
CA TYR A 55 -9.65 14.56 4.61
C TYR A 55 -11.02 14.34 3.93
N ILE A 56 -11.30 13.11 3.46
CA ILE A 56 -12.60 12.77 2.86
C ILE A 56 -13.72 12.86 3.90
N GLU A 57 -13.50 12.43 5.14
CA GLU A 57 -14.49 12.57 6.22
C GLU A 57 -14.83 14.05 6.47
N GLU A 58 -13.83 14.94 6.49
CA GLU A 58 -14.06 16.39 6.57
C GLU A 58 -14.90 16.93 5.40
N LEU A 59 -14.59 16.49 4.18
CA LEU A 59 -15.31 16.90 2.97
C LEU A 59 -16.73 16.32 2.90
N GLN A 60 -16.96 15.11 3.40
CA GLN A 60 -18.26 14.45 3.36
C GLN A 60 -19.33 15.28 4.07
N HIS A 61 -18.96 15.99 5.14
CA HIS A 61 -19.83 16.91 5.84
C HIS A 61 -20.18 18.19 5.06
N MET A 62 -19.44 18.48 3.98
CA MET A 62 -19.67 19.62 3.09
C MET A 62 -20.37 19.24 1.78
N LEU A 63 -20.50 17.93 1.49
CA LEU A 63 -21.19 17.47 0.31
C LEU A 63 -22.71 17.64 0.49
N PRO A 64 -23.43 18.11 -0.54
CA PRO A 64 -24.89 18.06 -0.52
C PRO A 64 -25.33 16.59 -0.40
N PRO A 65 -26.50 16.33 0.21
CA PRO A 65 -27.05 14.99 0.23
C PRO A 65 -27.15 14.46 -1.21
N PRO A 66 -26.92 13.15 -1.43
CA PRO A 66 -27.09 12.57 -2.76
C PRO A 66 -28.49 12.92 -3.29
N GLU A 67 -28.56 13.38 -4.54
CA GLU A 67 -29.83 13.73 -5.19
C GLU A 67 -30.76 12.50 -5.16
N GLU A 68 -32.01 12.70 -4.71
CA GLU A 68 -33.06 11.67 -4.65
C GLU A 68 -33.57 11.29 -6.05
N ASP A 69 -32.69 10.87 -6.96
CA ASP A 69 -33.08 10.27 -8.24
C ASP A 69 -32.68 8.79 -8.26
N TYR A 70 -32.93 8.08 -7.15
CA TYR A 70 -33.09 6.63 -7.17
C TYR A 70 -34.56 6.34 -7.46
N ILE A 71 -34.90 6.31 -8.75
CA ILE A 71 -36.08 5.54 -9.19
C ILE A 71 -35.75 4.10 -8.83
N ASP A 72 -36.39 3.59 -7.78
CA ASP A 72 -36.53 2.17 -7.53
C ASP A 72 -37.13 1.60 -8.81
N GLY A 73 -36.28 0.94 -9.60
CA GLY A 73 -36.70 0.24 -10.79
C GLY A 73 -37.58 -0.90 -10.33
N ASP A 74 -38.86 -0.62 -10.13
CA ASP A 74 -39.93 -1.59 -10.12
C ASP A 74 -39.91 -2.25 -11.50
N TYR A 75 -39.02 -3.24 -11.65
CA TYR A 75 -39.15 -4.27 -12.67
C TYR A 75 -40.39 -5.06 -12.30
N SER A 76 -41.56 -4.51 -12.61
CA SER A 76 -42.73 -5.31 -12.86
C SER A 76 -42.40 -6.16 -14.09
N GLU A 77 -41.84 -7.34 -13.87
CA GLU A 77 -42.05 -8.48 -14.76
C GLU A 77 -43.56 -8.73 -14.78
N GLU A 78 -44.28 -7.99 -15.64
CA GLU A 78 -45.60 -8.41 -16.06
C GLU A 78 -45.41 -9.56 -17.05
N ASP A 79 -45.33 -10.75 -16.48
CA ASP A 79 -45.58 -12.02 -17.14
C ASP A 79 -46.91 -11.97 -17.91
N ASP A 80 -46.84 -12.46 -19.16
CA ASP A 80 -47.89 -13.10 -19.96
C ASP A 80 -49.27 -12.45 -20.11
N TYR A 81 -49.65 -12.08 -21.35
CA TYR A 81 -50.84 -12.60 -22.06
C TYR A 81 -50.85 -12.26 -23.56
#